data_AF-A0A2A5G5N9-F1
#
_entry.id   AF-A0A2A5G5N9-F1
#
_cell.length_a   1.000
_cell.length_b   1.000
_cell.length_c   1.000
_cell.angle_alpha   90.00
_cell.angle_beta   90.00
_cell.angle_gamma   90.00
#
_symmetry.space_group_name_H-M   'P 1'
#
loop_
_entity.id
_entity.type
_entity.pdbx_description
1 polymer ?
#
loop_
_entity_poly.entity_id
_entity_poly.type
_entity_poly.pdbx_seq_one_letter_code
_entity_poly.pdbx_strand_id
1 'polypeptide(L)'
;MYFLRLFQHSKILFALIAAFCLLQGFFTYKGVETFPFFNFGMYSEMFPEKEVYEIFTIKTGGEVFDYESLPVIQRDLLLNTLAYYKIGEENGWNDPIQNDISNRFEDKVSAGHYQHIIESLSNDADDKIAFQQWFKRYLESAAGKEFEKIEIYVNIYQFGKSHEIKLIDNKLLFEI
;
A
#
# COMPACT_ATOMS: atom_id res chain seq x y z
N MET A 1 -21.60 35.35 -15.25
CA MET A 1 -21.11 36.54 -15.99
C MET A 1 -19.62 36.87 -15.78
N TYR A 2 -18.83 36.07 -15.05
CA TYR A 2 -17.41 36.35 -14.82
C TYR A 2 -16.55 36.16 -16.09
N PHE A 3 -16.67 35.01 -16.75
CA PHE A 3 -15.88 34.68 -17.96
C PHE A 3 -16.10 35.64 -19.14
N LEU A 4 -17.33 36.11 -19.35
CA LEU A 4 -17.64 37.09 -20.40
C LEU A 4 -16.97 38.45 -20.12
N ARG A 5 -16.99 38.92 -18.87
CA ARG A 5 -16.31 40.16 -18.47
C ARG A 5 -14.79 40.01 -18.53
N LEU A 6 -14.27 38.84 -18.15
CA LEU A 6 -12.85 38.54 -18.21
C LEU A 6 -12.33 38.55 -19.65
N PHE A 7 -13.08 37.95 -20.59
CA PHE A 7 -12.72 37.96 -22.00
C PHE A 7 -12.68 39.38 -22.60
N GLN A 8 -13.63 40.24 -22.18
CA GLN A 8 -13.66 41.64 -22.59
C GLN A 8 -12.49 42.45 -22.03
N HIS A 9 -12.02 42.13 -20.82
CA HIS A 9 -10.98 42.92 -20.15
C HIS A 9 -9.55 42.42 -20.44
N SER A 10 -9.33 41.10 -20.44
CA SER A 10 -8.03 40.49 -20.74
C SER A 10 -8.20 39.11 -21.38
N LYS A 11 -8.00 39.07 -22.70
CA LYS A 11 -8.05 37.83 -23.51
C LYS A 11 -6.99 36.82 -23.09
N ILE A 12 -5.81 37.30 -22.64
CA ILE A 12 -4.71 36.44 -22.19
C ILE A 12 -5.10 35.72 -20.89
N LEU A 13 -5.62 36.45 -19.90
CA LEU A 13 -6.02 35.84 -18.64
C LEU A 13 -7.19 34.87 -18.82
N PHE A 14 -8.14 35.22 -19.69
CA PHE A 14 -9.21 34.31 -20.09
C PHE A 14 -8.66 33.01 -20.71
N ALA A 15 -7.73 33.12 -21.67
CA ALA A 15 -7.12 31.96 -22.32
C ALA A 15 -6.36 31.07 -21.33
N LEU A 16 -5.63 31.66 -20.38
CA LEU A 16 -4.92 30.91 -19.34
C LEU A 16 -5.88 30.14 -18.44
N ILE A 17 -6.97 30.77 -17.98
CA ILE A 17 -7.96 30.08 -17.13
C ILE A 17 -8.71 29.01 -17.94
N ALA A 18 -9.07 29.29 -19.18
CA ALA A 18 -9.72 28.30 -20.05
C ALA A 18 -8.80 27.10 -20.30
N ALA A 19 -7.53 27.33 -20.60
CA ALA A 19 -6.52 26.28 -20.75
C ALA A 19 -6.35 25.48 -19.45
N PHE A 20 -6.29 26.15 -18.30
CA PHE A 20 -6.23 25.49 -17.00
C PHE A 20 -7.45 24.59 -16.74
N CYS A 21 -8.68 25.06 -17.01
CA CYS A 21 -9.89 24.25 -16.86
C CYS A 21 -9.90 23.06 -17.82
N LEU A 22 -9.44 23.23 -19.06
CA LEU A 22 -9.35 22.14 -20.04
C LEU A 22 -8.29 21.11 -19.63
N LEU A 23 -7.12 21.56 -19.17
CA LEU A 23 -6.06 20.68 -18.66
C LEU A 23 -6.54 19.92 -17.42
N GLN A 24 -7.18 20.60 -16.47
CA GLN A 24 -7.79 19.96 -15.30
C GLN A 24 -8.80 18.88 -15.72
N GLY A 25 -9.72 19.22 -16.63
CA GLY A 25 -10.71 18.26 -17.12
C GLY A 25 -10.06 17.07 -17.85
N PHE A 26 -9.00 17.31 -18.61
CA PHE A 26 -8.23 16.25 -19.27
C PHE A 26 -7.54 15.32 -18.28
N PHE A 27 -6.84 15.86 -17.27
CA PHE A 27 -6.17 15.07 -16.24
C PHE A 27 -7.16 14.28 -15.39
N THR A 28 -8.29 14.88 -15.02
CA THR A 28 -9.38 14.19 -14.32
C THR A 28 -9.98 13.07 -15.17
N TYR A 29 -10.26 13.30 -16.45
CA TYR A 29 -10.75 12.26 -17.36
C TYR A 29 -9.74 11.11 -17.52
N LYS A 30 -8.45 11.43 -17.59
CA LYS A 30 -7.38 10.43 -17.71
C LYS A 30 -7.04 9.73 -16.39
N GLY A 31 -7.64 10.12 -15.26
CA GLY A 31 -7.33 9.55 -13.95
C GLY A 31 -5.88 9.77 -13.54
N VAL A 32 -5.24 10.85 -14.02
CA VAL A 32 -3.84 11.12 -13.69
C VAL A 32 -3.80 11.74 -12.29
N GLU A 33 -3.29 10.99 -11.32
CA GLU A 33 -3.21 11.38 -9.90
C GLU A 33 -1.91 12.14 -9.57
N THR A 34 -1.29 12.82 -10.54
CA THR A 34 -0.10 13.63 -10.24
C THR A 34 -0.50 14.98 -9.63
N PHE A 35 0.13 15.30 -8.49
CA PHE A 35 0.00 16.61 -7.84
C PHE A 35 0.29 17.74 -8.85
N PRO A 36 -0.49 18.84 -8.87
CA PRO A 36 -1.48 19.29 -7.89
C PRO A 36 -2.95 18.99 -8.25
N PHE A 37 -3.20 18.08 -9.18
CA PHE A 37 -4.56 17.85 -9.69
C PHE A 37 -5.25 16.75 -8.87
N PHE A 38 -6.07 17.17 -7.91
CA PHE A 38 -6.82 16.25 -7.05
C PHE A 38 -8.03 15.66 -7.78
N ASN A 39 -8.06 14.35 -7.96
CA ASN A 39 -9.24 13.63 -8.40
C ASN A 39 -10.17 13.42 -7.20
N PHE A 40 -11.32 14.09 -7.19
CA PHE A 40 -12.31 14.02 -6.10
C PHE A 40 -12.93 12.64 -5.89
N GLY A 41 -12.79 11.72 -6.86
CA GLY A 41 -13.26 10.33 -6.74
C GLY A 41 -12.65 9.62 -5.54
N MET A 42 -11.35 9.79 -5.29
CA MET A 42 -10.63 9.12 -4.21
C MET A 42 -11.16 9.43 -2.80
N TYR A 43 -11.86 10.55 -2.60
CA TYR A 43 -12.32 11.00 -1.29
C TYR A 43 -13.84 10.84 -1.08
N SER A 44 -14.60 10.51 -2.13
CA SER A 44 -16.07 10.44 -2.08
C SER A 44 -16.63 9.07 -2.47
N GLU A 45 -15.78 8.14 -2.88
CA GLU A 45 -16.21 6.78 -3.19
C GLU A 45 -16.69 6.06 -1.92
N MET A 46 -17.85 5.40 -2.02
CA MET A 46 -18.31 4.52 -0.96
C MET A 46 -17.32 3.36 -0.85
N PHE A 47 -16.79 3.14 0.35
CA PHE A 47 -16.01 1.95 0.61
C PHE A 47 -16.88 0.71 0.35
N PRO A 48 -16.44 -0.21 -0.51
CA PRO A 48 -17.21 -1.42 -0.77
C PRO A 48 -17.32 -2.24 0.52
N GLU A 49 -18.51 -2.75 0.82
CA GLU A 49 -18.69 -3.70 1.92
C GLU A 49 -17.82 -4.94 1.64
N LYS A 50 -16.83 -5.18 2.51
CA LYS A 50 -16.05 -6.40 2.49
C LYS A 50 -16.69 -7.41 3.44
N GLU A 51 -17.02 -8.59 2.93
CA GLU A 51 -17.51 -9.70 3.75
C GLU A 51 -16.38 -10.39 4.53
N VAL A 52 -15.13 -10.23 4.08
CA VAL A 52 -13.96 -10.92 4.63
C VAL A 52 -12.86 -9.92 4.99
N TYR A 53 -12.28 -10.09 6.18
CA TYR A 53 -11.20 -9.27 6.73
C TYR A 53 -10.03 -10.16 7.12
N GLU A 54 -8.82 -9.71 6.79
CA GLU A 54 -7.58 -10.34 7.23
C GLU A 54 -6.97 -9.51 8.35
N ILE A 55 -6.64 -10.16 9.46
CA ILE A 55 -6.03 -9.52 10.63
C ILE A 55 -4.78 -10.30 11.02
N PHE A 56 -3.65 -9.60 11.15
CA PHE A 56 -2.41 -10.19 11.63
C PHE A 56 -2.45 -10.40 13.14
N THR A 57 -2.07 -11.60 13.59
CA THR A 57 -1.73 -11.86 15.00
C THR A 57 -0.27 -12.22 15.09
N ILE A 58 0.46 -11.47 15.92
CA ILE A 58 1.86 -11.72 16.20
C ILE A 58 1.90 -12.38 17.58
N LYS A 59 2.53 -13.55 17.70
CA LYS A 59 2.79 -14.19 18.97
C LYS A 59 4.28 -14.18 19.27
N THR A 60 4.62 -13.86 20.51
CA THR A 60 5.99 -13.82 21.01
C THR A 60 6.05 -14.60 22.31
N GLY A 61 6.83 -15.69 22.36
CA GLY A 61 6.92 -16.54 23.57
C GLY A 61 5.57 -17.15 24.01
N GLY A 62 4.65 -17.39 23.06
CA GLY A 62 3.32 -17.95 23.33
C GLY A 62 2.23 -16.93 23.67
N GLU A 63 2.59 -15.68 23.91
CA GLU A 63 1.65 -14.58 24.18
C GLU A 63 1.38 -13.75 22.91
N VAL A 64 0.19 -13.15 22.81
CA VAL A 64 -0.13 -12.23 21.69
C VAL A 64 0.54 -10.89 21.95
N PHE A 65 1.32 -10.42 20.98
CA PHE A 65 1.96 -9.12 21.02
C PHE A 65 0.92 -8.01 20.80
N ASP A 66 0.81 -7.10 21.76
CA ASP A 66 -0.11 -5.96 21.70
C ASP A 66 0.46 -4.81 20.86
N TYR A 67 0.36 -4.95 19.54
CA TYR A 67 0.78 -3.90 18.61
C TYR A 67 -0.17 -2.68 18.58
N GLU A 68 -1.35 -2.75 19.21
CA GLU A 68 -2.27 -1.60 19.32
C GLU A 68 -1.78 -0.57 20.35
N SER A 69 -0.93 -0.99 21.28
CA SER A 69 -0.25 -0.09 22.21
C SER A 69 0.85 0.77 21.55
N LEU A 70 1.29 0.42 20.33
CA LEU A 70 2.34 1.14 19.62
C LEU A 70 1.83 2.51 19.09
N PRO A 71 2.73 3.50 18.93
CA PRO A 71 2.42 4.70 18.16
C PRO A 71 1.89 4.35 16.78
N VAL A 72 0.87 5.09 16.30
CA VAL A 72 0.18 4.82 15.02
C VAL A 72 1.15 4.58 13.86
N ILE A 73 2.18 5.42 13.72
CA ILE A 73 3.19 5.28 12.66
C ILE A 73 3.93 3.94 12.75
N GLN A 74 4.27 3.50 13.97
CA GLN A 74 4.99 2.25 14.18
C GLN A 74 4.12 1.03 13.88
N ARG A 75 2.85 1.08 14.31
CA ARG A 75 1.86 0.05 14.01
C ARG A 75 1.60 -0.06 12.51
N ASP A 76 1.39 1.08 11.85
CA ASP A 76 1.10 1.11 10.42
C ASP A 76 2.30 0.62 9.60
N LEU A 77 3.53 1.01 9.97
CA LEU A 77 4.75 0.47 9.35
C LEU A 77 4.83 -1.05 9.50
N LEU A 78 4.57 -1.57 10.71
CA LEU A 78 4.60 -3.00 11.01
C LEU A 78 3.59 -3.78 10.14
N LEU A 79 2.33 -3.35 10.15
CA LEU A 79 1.22 -4.03 9.49
C LEU A 79 1.30 -3.92 7.96
N ASN A 80 1.69 -2.76 7.42
CA ASN A 80 1.84 -2.58 5.98
C ASN A 80 3.01 -3.41 5.43
N THR A 81 4.13 -3.47 6.16
CA THR A 81 5.26 -4.31 5.76
C THR A 81 4.87 -5.79 5.78
N LEU A 82 4.14 -6.24 6.81
CA LEU A 82 3.59 -7.60 6.86
C LEU A 82 2.63 -7.90 5.70
N ALA A 83 1.73 -6.97 5.39
CA ALA A 83 0.82 -7.11 4.26
C ALA A 83 1.57 -7.26 2.94
N TYR A 84 2.64 -6.50 2.74
CA TYR A 84 3.48 -6.60 1.54
C TYR A 84 4.13 -7.99 1.42
N TYR A 85 4.82 -8.45 2.47
CA TYR A 85 5.51 -9.75 2.44
C TYR A 85 4.54 -10.94 2.46
N LYS A 86 3.31 -10.78 2.97
CA LYS A 86 2.24 -11.76 2.80
C LYS A 86 1.94 -12.00 1.32
N ILE A 87 1.80 -10.93 0.52
CA ILE A 87 1.54 -11.04 -0.91
C ILE A 87 2.69 -11.77 -1.61
N GLY A 88 3.93 -11.49 -1.21
CA GLY A 88 5.11 -12.23 -1.67
C GLY A 88 4.99 -13.74 -1.40
N GLU A 89 4.67 -14.14 -0.16
CA GLU A 89 4.50 -15.55 0.19
C GLU A 89 3.35 -16.22 -0.57
N GLU A 90 2.23 -15.53 -0.78
CA GLU A 90 1.05 -16.05 -1.47
C GLU A 90 1.26 -16.22 -2.98
N ASN A 91 2.07 -15.35 -3.59
CA ASN A 91 2.36 -15.36 -5.03
C ASN A 91 3.64 -16.12 -5.39
N GLY A 92 4.25 -16.85 -4.45
CA GLY A 92 5.50 -17.58 -4.68
C GLY A 92 6.68 -16.66 -4.99
N TRP A 93 6.71 -15.49 -4.37
CA TRP A 93 7.75 -14.45 -4.51
C TRP A 93 7.85 -13.83 -5.91
N ASN A 94 6.74 -13.86 -6.66
CA ASN A 94 6.56 -13.03 -7.84
C ASN A 94 5.96 -11.68 -7.42
N ASP A 95 6.82 -10.67 -7.24
CA ASP A 95 6.41 -9.36 -6.74
C ASP A 95 5.50 -8.63 -7.74
N PRO A 96 4.25 -8.30 -7.37
CA PRO A 96 3.30 -7.62 -8.27
C PRO A 96 3.83 -6.31 -8.83
N ILE A 97 4.74 -5.61 -8.13
CA ILE A 97 5.30 -4.34 -8.59
C ILE A 97 6.14 -4.50 -9.85
N GLN A 98 6.67 -5.70 -10.13
CA GLN A 98 7.46 -5.95 -11.33
C GLN A 98 6.67 -5.68 -12.61
N ASN A 99 5.35 -5.95 -12.61
CA ASN A 99 4.48 -5.62 -13.75
C ASN A 99 4.40 -4.11 -13.99
N ASP A 100 4.28 -3.32 -12.91
CA ASP A 100 4.25 -1.87 -13.01
C ASP A 100 5.60 -1.29 -13.43
N ILE A 101 6.70 -1.89 -12.96
CA ILE A 101 8.06 -1.52 -13.36
C ILE A 101 8.27 -1.80 -14.85
N SER A 102 7.91 -3.00 -15.32
CA SER A 102 7.97 -3.39 -16.74
C SER A 102 7.20 -2.39 -17.61
N ASN A 103 5.91 -2.18 -17.32
CA ASN A 103 5.05 -1.23 -18.05
C ASN A 103 5.61 0.21 -18.09
N ARG A 104 6.32 0.61 -17.03
CA ARG A 104 6.90 1.95 -16.93
C ARG A 104 8.25 2.07 -17.64
N PHE A 105 9.10 1.04 -17.63
CA PHE A 105 10.53 1.19 -17.94
C PHE A 105 11.13 0.26 -18.98
N GLU A 106 10.57 -0.94 -19.24
CA GLU A 106 11.24 -2.02 -20.01
C GLU A 106 11.78 -1.57 -21.38
N ASP A 107 10.99 -0.78 -22.12
CA ASP A 107 11.39 -0.24 -23.44
C ASP A 107 11.77 1.25 -23.41
N LYS A 108 11.81 1.88 -22.22
CA LYS A 108 12.04 3.33 -22.07
C LYS A 108 13.42 3.68 -21.52
N VAL A 109 14.15 2.70 -20.99
CA VAL A 109 15.51 2.86 -20.47
C VAL A 109 16.43 1.78 -21.07
N SER A 110 17.74 1.92 -20.90
CA SER A 110 18.65 0.85 -21.33
C SER A 110 18.50 -0.38 -20.44
N ALA A 111 18.77 -1.57 -21.00
CA ALA A 111 18.62 -2.84 -20.29
C ALA A 111 19.35 -2.88 -18.92
N GLY A 112 20.54 -2.28 -18.83
CA GLY A 112 21.28 -2.20 -17.56
C GLY A 112 20.58 -1.34 -16.50
N HIS A 113 19.97 -0.22 -16.90
CA HIS A 113 19.18 0.59 -15.97
C HIS A 113 17.87 -0.09 -15.59
N TYR A 114 17.22 -0.76 -16.55
CA TYR A 114 16.00 -1.52 -16.28
C TYR A 114 16.24 -2.61 -15.23
N GLN A 115 17.31 -3.40 -15.41
CA GLN A 115 17.70 -4.44 -14.47
C GLN A 115 17.96 -3.86 -13.07
N HIS A 116 18.71 -2.77 -12.98
CA HIS A 116 18.97 -2.10 -11.70
C HIS A 116 17.68 -1.60 -11.03
N ILE A 117 16.71 -1.09 -11.80
CA ILE A 117 15.41 -0.62 -11.28
C ILE A 117 14.61 -1.81 -10.71
N ILE A 118 14.53 -2.93 -11.42
CA ILE A 118 13.84 -4.14 -10.92
C ILE A 118 14.48 -4.61 -9.61
N GLU A 119 15.79 -4.78 -9.61
CA GLU A 119 16.54 -5.28 -8.45
C GLU A 119 16.44 -4.33 -7.24
N SER A 120 16.25 -3.03 -7.46
CA SER A 120 16.19 -2.04 -6.37
C SER A 120 14.77 -1.80 -5.82
N LEU A 121 13.74 -2.12 -6.59
CA LEU A 121 12.35 -1.74 -6.27
C LEU A 121 11.41 -2.93 -6.09
N SER A 122 11.82 -4.14 -6.47
CA SER A 122 11.07 -5.37 -6.22
C SER A 122 11.78 -6.23 -5.19
N ASN A 123 11.02 -7.08 -4.52
CA ASN A 123 11.55 -8.09 -3.62
C ASN A 123 11.48 -9.47 -4.27
N ASP A 124 12.37 -10.36 -3.87
CA ASP A 124 12.37 -11.78 -4.24
C ASP A 124 12.40 -12.70 -3.01
N ALA A 125 12.57 -13.99 -3.25
CA ALA A 125 12.58 -15.00 -2.19
C ALA A 125 13.77 -14.85 -1.22
N ASP A 126 14.89 -14.28 -1.66
CA ASP A 126 16.07 -14.07 -0.82
C ASP A 126 15.82 -12.93 0.18
N ASP A 127 15.01 -11.94 -0.20
CA ASP A 127 14.59 -10.83 0.67
C ASP A 127 13.72 -11.28 1.85
N LYS A 128 13.10 -12.46 1.77
CA LYS A 128 12.33 -13.06 2.88
C LYS A 128 13.15 -13.11 4.17
N ILE A 129 14.40 -13.55 4.07
CA ILE A 129 15.27 -13.74 5.23
C ILE A 129 15.65 -12.38 5.81
N ALA A 130 16.00 -11.42 4.95
CA ALA A 130 16.33 -10.06 5.36
C ALA A 130 15.14 -9.38 6.07
N PHE A 131 13.93 -9.58 5.53
CA PHE A 131 12.69 -9.13 6.14
C PHE A 131 12.45 -9.76 7.51
N GLN A 132 12.55 -11.08 7.65
CA GLN A 132 12.32 -11.75 8.93
C GLN A 132 13.28 -11.25 10.01
N GLN A 133 14.55 -11.06 9.65
CA GLN A 133 15.55 -10.49 10.56
C GLN A 133 15.23 -9.03 10.93
N TRP A 134 14.85 -8.20 9.95
CA TRP A 134 14.44 -6.83 10.20
C TRP A 134 13.21 -6.77 11.11
N PHE A 135 12.22 -7.61 10.84
CA PHE A 135 10.96 -7.67 11.57
C PHE A 135 11.17 -8.06 13.03
N LYS A 136 12.01 -9.07 13.28
CA LYS A 136 12.44 -9.44 14.63
C LYS A 136 13.07 -8.26 15.37
N ARG A 137 14.10 -7.64 14.79
CA ARG A 137 14.78 -6.48 15.40
C ARG A 137 13.82 -5.32 15.66
N TYR A 138 12.89 -5.08 14.75
CA TYR A 138 11.90 -4.01 14.89
C TYR A 138 10.97 -4.26 16.08
N LEU A 139 10.45 -5.48 16.21
CA LEU A 139 9.61 -5.84 17.35
C LEU A 139 10.37 -5.80 18.66
N GLU A 140 11.60 -6.30 18.70
CA GLU A 140 12.43 -6.27 19.91
C GLU A 140 12.75 -4.84 20.35
N SER A 141 13.02 -3.95 19.40
CA SER A 141 13.22 -2.51 19.63
C SER A 141 11.96 -1.83 20.14
N ALA A 142 10.80 -2.13 19.54
CA ALA A 142 9.52 -1.57 19.96
C ALA A 142 9.09 -2.06 21.36
N ALA A 143 9.39 -3.33 21.68
CA ALA A 143 9.04 -3.96 22.96
C ALA A 143 10.05 -3.71 24.08
N GLY A 144 11.28 -3.29 23.73
CA GLY A 144 12.39 -3.15 24.68
C GLY A 144 12.88 -4.48 25.27
N LYS A 145 12.64 -5.61 24.59
CA LYS A 145 13.05 -6.95 25.03
C LYS A 145 13.31 -7.86 23.82
N GLU A 146 14.17 -8.86 24.03
CA GLU A 146 14.48 -9.87 23.01
C GLU A 146 13.40 -10.95 22.95
N PHE A 147 13.21 -11.53 21.76
CA PHE A 147 12.27 -12.62 21.53
C PHE A 147 12.99 -13.84 20.97
N GLU A 148 12.83 -14.99 21.62
CA GLU A 148 13.40 -16.25 21.11
C GLU A 148 12.68 -16.73 19.86
N LYS A 149 11.34 -16.66 19.88
CA LYS A 149 10.45 -17.12 18.80
C LYS A 149 9.34 -16.11 18.55
N ILE A 150 9.10 -15.82 17.27
CA ILE A 150 8.02 -14.96 16.79
C ILE A 150 7.20 -15.75 15.76
N GLU A 151 5.90 -15.88 16.01
CA GLU A 151 4.96 -16.54 15.09
C GLU A 151 3.97 -15.51 14.57
N ILE A 152 3.82 -15.43 13.26
CA ILE A 152 2.91 -14.48 12.61
C ILE A 152 1.79 -15.26 11.95
N TYR A 153 0.55 -14.97 12.34
CA TYR A 153 -0.65 -15.58 11.80
C TYR A 153 -1.47 -14.58 11.01
N VAL A 154 -2.09 -15.04 9.94
CA VAL A 154 -3.19 -14.35 9.25
C VAL A 154 -4.49 -14.98 9.72
N ASN A 155 -5.32 -14.20 10.39
CA ASN A 155 -6.67 -14.59 10.79
C ASN A 155 -7.65 -14.04 9.76
N ILE A 156 -8.45 -14.92 9.19
CA ILE A 156 -9.48 -14.54 8.24
C ILE A 156 -10.82 -14.53 8.98
N TYR A 157 -11.44 -13.36 9.05
CA TYR A 157 -12.74 -13.16 9.66
C TYR A 157 -13.81 -12.90 8.61
N GLN A 158 -14.96 -13.54 8.77
CA GLN A 158 -16.14 -13.27 7.96
C GLN A 158 -17.14 -12.43 8.76
N PHE A 159 -17.65 -11.36 8.15
CA PHE A 159 -18.74 -10.56 8.69
C PHE A 159 -20.07 -11.07 8.13
N GLY A 160 -20.88 -11.70 8.98
CA GLY A 160 -22.17 -12.24 8.61
C GLY A 160 -23.27 -11.16 8.55
N LYS A 161 -24.36 -11.43 7.82
CA LYS A 161 -25.55 -10.56 7.75
C LYS A 161 -26.21 -10.30 9.12
N SER A 162 -25.89 -11.11 10.12
CA SER A 162 -26.31 -10.96 11.52
C SER A 162 -25.44 -9.99 12.33
N HIS A 163 -24.45 -9.32 11.73
CA HIS A 163 -23.41 -8.51 12.40
C HIS A 163 -22.48 -9.34 13.30
N GLU A 164 -22.44 -10.66 13.10
CA GLU A 164 -21.51 -11.55 13.80
C GLU A 164 -20.17 -11.60 13.06
N ILE A 165 -19.09 -11.52 13.83
CA ILE A 165 -17.72 -11.73 13.35
C ILE A 165 -17.34 -13.17 13.67
N LYS A 166 -17.00 -13.94 12.65
CA LYS A 166 -16.57 -15.33 12.80
C LYS A 166 -15.17 -15.53 12.23
N LEU A 167 -14.27 -16.09 13.03
CA LEU A 167 -12.99 -16.61 12.53
C LEU A 167 -13.27 -17.80 11.63
N ILE A 168 -12.90 -17.70 10.36
CA ILE A 168 -13.08 -18.75 9.36
C ILE A 168 -11.79 -19.47 8.99
N ASP A 169 -10.63 -18.80 9.14
CA ASP A 169 -9.33 -19.42 8.92
C ASP A 169 -8.26 -18.76 9.80
N ASN A 170 -7.23 -19.54 10.13
CA ASN A 170 -6.04 -19.08 10.84
C ASN A 170 -4.83 -19.79 10.21
N LYS A 171 -4.01 -19.02 9.49
CA LYS A 171 -2.85 -19.53 8.77
C LYS A 171 -1.58 -18.97 9.37
N LEU A 172 -0.64 -19.85 9.71
CA LEU A 172 0.73 -19.42 10.02
C LEU A 172 1.37 -18.88 8.74
N LEU A 173 1.77 -17.61 8.77
CA LEU A 173 2.44 -16.95 7.65
C LEU A 173 3.95 -17.10 7.77
N PHE A 174 4.52 -16.74 8.92
CA PHE A 174 5.95 -16.83 9.18
C PHE A 174 6.22 -17.33 10.60
N GLU A 175 7.30 -18.09 10.73
CA GLU A 175 7.94 -18.44 11.99
C GLU A 175 9.38 -17.90 11.93
N ILE A 176 9.74 -17.08 12.92
CA ILE A 176 11.01 -16.32 13.00
C ILE A 176 11.70 -16.61 14.33
#